data_AF-A0A0A2TGV5-F1
#
_entry.id   AF-A0A0A2TGV5-F1
#
_cell.length_a   1.000
_cell.length_b   1.000
_cell.length_c   1.000
_cell.angle_alpha   90.00
_cell.angle_beta   90.00
_cell.angle_gamma   90.00
#
_symmetry.space_group_name_H-M   'P 1'
#
loop_
_entity.id
_entity.type
_entity.pdbx_description
1 polymer ?
#
loop_
_entity_poly.entity_id
_entity_poly.type
_entity_poly.pdbx_seq_one_letter_code
_entity_poly.pdbx_strand_id
1 'polypeptide(L)'
;MKLFKIVSIVTLLAVSLSIGSYAVYAKKSDIETKKARLEQLQTEYHDRQVKMEKALGAMPRNTEEDWEKIREAERQLKEMPMSPEADQLIRELAPPSSEQPKIDLETRIFYRRDTLVTQNYADYIKEENDPVLKEKYEKAAKVIEQKKHLLNQIEQDFKEGKATIEECNKRIDELSVVDPLNP
;
A
#
# COMPACT_ATOMS: atom_id res chain seq x y z
N MET A 1 -16.56 -38.04 -18.46
CA MET A 1 -16.06 -37.58 -17.15
C MET A 1 -14.85 -36.63 -17.23
N LYS A 2 -14.71 -35.82 -18.29
CA LYS A 2 -13.58 -34.88 -18.48
C LYS A 2 -13.99 -33.39 -18.46
N LEU A 3 -15.27 -33.07 -18.64
CA LEU A 3 -15.80 -31.70 -18.64
C LEU A 3 -15.94 -31.08 -17.24
N PHE A 4 -16.20 -31.87 -16.20
CA PHE A 4 -16.36 -31.38 -14.83
C PHE A 4 -15.07 -30.88 -14.17
N LYS A 5 -13.90 -31.33 -14.63
CA LYS A 5 -12.60 -30.88 -14.07
C LYS A 5 -12.16 -29.50 -14.59
N ILE A 6 -12.60 -29.11 -15.79
CA ILE A 6 -12.20 -27.83 -16.41
C ILE A 6 -13.02 -26.66 -15.82
N VAL A 7 -14.29 -26.89 -15.46
CA VAL A 7 -15.16 -25.86 -14.87
C VAL A 7 -14.71 -25.46 -13.45
N SER A 8 -14.08 -26.37 -12.70
CA SER A 8 -13.64 -26.12 -11.32
C SER A 8 -12.35 -25.29 -11.21
N ILE A 9 -11.52 -25.25 -12.26
CA ILE A 9 -10.27 -24.46 -12.28
C ILE A 9 -10.55 -23.01 -12.70
N VAL A 10 -11.52 -22.80 -13.61
CA VAL A 10 -11.92 -21.46 -14.07
C VAL A 10 -12.62 -20.67 -12.96
N THR A 11 -13.36 -21.33 -12.07
CA THR A 11 -14.07 -20.68 -10.96
C THR A 11 -13.13 -20.22 -9.84
N LEU A 12 -12.03 -20.94 -9.54
CA LEU A 12 -11.06 -20.49 -8.55
C LEU A 12 -10.23 -19.28 -9.02
N LEU A 13 -9.89 -19.21 -10.32
CA LEU A 13 -9.16 -18.08 -10.90
C LEU A 13 -9.97 -16.76 -10.90
N ALA A 14 -11.29 -16.85 -11.08
CA ALA A 14 -12.19 -15.68 -11.01
C ALA A 14 -12.36 -15.14 -9.58
N VAL A 15 -12.27 -16.00 -8.56
CA VAL A 15 -12.37 -15.58 -7.15
C VAL A 15 -11.05 -14.94 -6.66
N SER A 16 -9.89 -15.42 -7.12
CA SER A 16 -8.61 -14.77 -6.80
C SER A 16 -8.40 -13.41 -7.50
N LEU A 17 -8.87 -13.26 -8.75
CA LEU A 17 -8.82 -11.97 -9.47
C LEU A 17 -9.82 -10.94 -8.93
N SER A 18 -10.94 -11.37 -8.37
CA SER A 18 -11.91 -10.47 -7.74
C SER A 18 -11.43 -9.93 -6.38
N ILE A 19 -10.75 -10.73 -5.55
CA ILE A 19 -10.22 -10.24 -4.26
C ILE A 19 -9.16 -9.14 -4.47
N GLY A 20 -8.28 -9.29 -5.46
CA GLY A 20 -7.29 -8.27 -5.81
C GLY A 20 -7.91 -6.97 -6.33
N SER A 21 -8.99 -7.07 -7.12
CA SER A 21 -9.68 -5.88 -7.64
C SER A 21 -10.56 -5.21 -6.59
N TYR A 22 -11.22 -5.93 -5.68
CA TYR A 22 -11.97 -5.31 -4.56
C TYR A 22 -11.06 -4.51 -3.63
N ALA A 23 -9.86 -5.00 -3.28
CA ALA A 23 -8.95 -4.24 -2.43
C ALA A 23 -8.44 -2.95 -3.11
N VAL A 24 -8.20 -2.99 -4.42
CA VAL A 24 -7.78 -1.83 -5.22
C VAL A 24 -8.94 -0.84 -5.42
N TYR A 25 -10.14 -1.32 -5.70
CA TYR A 25 -11.35 -0.47 -5.82
C TYR A 25 -11.76 0.12 -4.47
N ALA A 26 -11.69 -0.64 -3.38
CA ALA A 26 -11.97 -0.14 -2.02
C ALA A 26 -10.95 0.93 -1.61
N LYS A 27 -9.66 0.73 -1.89
CA LYS A 27 -8.63 1.76 -1.68
C LYS A 27 -8.87 3.00 -2.54
N LYS A 28 -9.24 2.83 -3.81
CA LYS A 28 -9.53 3.96 -4.71
C LYS A 28 -10.76 4.75 -4.26
N SER A 29 -11.83 4.06 -3.87
CA SER A 29 -13.06 4.65 -3.35
C SER A 29 -12.85 5.37 -2.02
N ASP A 30 -12.02 4.82 -1.13
CA ASP A 30 -11.63 5.47 0.13
C ASP A 30 -10.83 6.76 -0.12
N ILE A 31 -9.85 6.72 -1.03
CA ILE A 31 -9.07 7.90 -1.43
C ILE A 31 -9.96 8.98 -2.06
N GLU A 32 -10.88 8.62 -2.96
CA GLU A 32 -11.81 9.58 -3.58
C GLU A 32 -12.74 10.22 -2.54
N THR A 33 -13.23 9.42 -1.58
CA THR A 33 -14.08 9.92 -0.48
C THR A 33 -13.31 10.90 0.41
N LYS A 34 -12.06 10.57 0.77
CA LYS A 34 -11.18 11.44 1.57
C LYS A 34 -10.84 12.74 0.84
N LYS A 35 -10.63 12.69 -0.49
CA LYS A 35 -10.42 13.89 -1.31
C LYS A 35 -11.64 14.80 -1.33
N ALA A 36 -12.82 14.23 -1.58
CA ALA A 36 -14.07 14.99 -1.57
C ALA A 36 -14.32 15.65 -0.20
N ARG A 37 -14.01 14.94 0.89
CA ARG A 37 -14.11 15.48 2.24
C ARG A 37 -13.13 16.63 2.49
N LEU A 38 -11.89 16.50 2.02
CA LEU A 38 -10.89 17.57 2.12
C LEU A 38 -11.31 18.82 1.33
N GLU A 39 -11.82 18.65 0.11
CA GLU A 39 -12.35 19.75 -0.72
C GLU A 39 -13.52 20.46 -0.04
N GLN A 40 -14.42 19.70 0.59
CA GLN A 40 -15.52 20.27 1.38
C GLN A 40 -14.98 21.12 2.55
N LEU A 41 -14.02 20.60 3.32
CA LEU A 41 -13.45 21.31 4.46
C LEU A 41 -12.70 22.59 4.04
N GLN A 42 -12.01 22.55 2.89
CA GLN A 42 -11.36 23.73 2.32
C GLN A 42 -12.38 24.79 1.89
N THR A 43 -13.49 24.36 1.29
CA THR A 43 -14.60 25.26 0.91
C THR A 43 -15.24 25.89 2.15
N GLU A 44 -15.54 25.10 3.18
CA GLU A 44 -16.10 25.59 4.45
C GLU A 44 -15.16 26.55 5.18
N TYR A 45 -13.84 26.33 5.09
CA TYR A 45 -12.83 27.24 5.62
C TYR A 45 -12.84 28.57 4.86
N HIS A 46 -12.83 28.52 3.52
CA HIS A 46 -12.87 29.70 2.67
C HIS A 46 -14.15 30.53 2.88
N ASP A 47 -15.32 29.87 2.93
CA ASP A 47 -16.60 30.53 3.18
C ASP A 47 -16.64 31.24 4.54
N ARG A 48 -16.03 30.64 5.57
CA ARG A 48 -15.90 31.27 6.89
C ARG A 48 -15.00 32.51 6.81
N GLN A 49 -13.87 32.41 6.12
CA GLN A 49 -12.96 33.52 5.91
C GLN A 49 -13.67 34.71 5.26
N VAL A 50 -14.37 34.47 4.15
CA VAL A 50 -15.12 35.50 3.41
C VAL A 50 -16.22 36.12 4.28
N LYS A 51 -16.93 35.33 5.08
CA LYS A 51 -17.95 35.84 6.02
C LYS A 51 -17.34 36.77 7.07
N MET A 52 -16.19 36.41 7.63
CA MET A 52 -15.48 37.22 8.62
C MET A 52 -14.90 38.50 8.01
N GLU A 53 -14.31 38.43 6.82
CA GLU A 53 -13.83 39.60 6.06
C GLU A 53 -14.96 40.60 5.77
N LYS A 54 -16.13 40.08 5.36
CA LYS A 54 -17.32 40.90 5.14
C LYS A 54 -17.82 41.54 6.44
N ALA A 55 -17.82 40.79 7.54
CA ALA A 55 -18.23 41.31 8.85
C ALA A 55 -17.27 42.43 9.32
N LEU A 56 -15.95 42.23 9.19
CA LEU A 56 -14.91 43.24 9.43
C LEU A 56 -15.10 44.50 8.59
N GLY A 57 -15.40 44.34 7.30
CA GLY A 57 -15.67 45.46 6.40
C GLY A 57 -16.85 46.33 6.85
N ALA A 58 -17.88 45.70 7.43
CA ALA A 58 -19.10 46.35 7.89
C ALA A 58 -19.02 46.95 9.31
N MET A 59 -17.90 46.76 10.04
CA MET A 59 -17.75 47.32 11.38
C MET A 59 -17.63 48.87 11.35
N PRO A 60 -18.23 49.56 12.34
CA PRO A 60 -18.05 51.01 12.51
C PRO A 60 -16.59 51.35 12.79
N ARG A 61 -16.16 52.58 12.46
CA ARG A 61 -14.76 53.05 12.62
C ARG A 61 -14.70 54.42 13.29
N ASN A 62 -15.61 54.63 14.23
CA ASN A 62 -15.91 55.96 14.76
C ASN A 62 -15.22 56.21 16.11
N THR A 63 -14.93 55.14 16.86
CA THR A 63 -14.35 55.20 18.20
C THR A 63 -13.11 54.31 18.34
N GLU A 64 -12.28 54.56 19.35
CA GLU A 64 -11.13 53.69 19.66
C GLU A 64 -11.57 52.28 20.05
N GLU A 65 -12.73 52.14 20.71
CA GLU A 65 -13.33 50.83 21.05
C GLU A 65 -13.70 50.04 19.78
N ASP A 66 -14.18 50.73 18.73
CA ASP A 66 -14.46 50.09 17.44
C ASP A 66 -13.16 49.59 16.77
N TRP A 67 -12.08 50.39 16.82
CA TRP A 67 -10.78 50.00 16.29
C TRP A 67 -10.16 48.83 17.05
N GLU A 68 -10.36 48.75 18.37
CA GLU A 68 -9.93 47.60 19.17
C GLU A 68 -10.67 46.31 18.76
N LYS A 69 -12.00 46.39 18.56
CA LYS A 69 -12.80 45.25 18.06
C LYS A 69 -12.38 44.81 16.65
N ILE A 70 -12.06 45.75 15.77
CA ILE A 70 -11.55 45.45 14.43
C ILE A 70 -10.20 44.73 14.53
N ARG A 71 -9.25 45.24 15.31
CA ARG A 71 -7.92 44.62 15.48
C ARG A 71 -8.02 43.19 16.04
N GLU A 72 -8.92 42.96 16.98
CA GLU A 72 -9.15 41.63 17.55
C GLU A 72 -9.75 40.67 16.52
N ALA A 73 -10.76 41.12 15.76
CA ALA A 73 -11.36 40.31 14.69
C ALA A 73 -10.41 40.05 13.52
N GLU A 74 -9.53 41.01 13.17
CA GLU A 74 -8.44 40.83 12.20
C GLU A 74 -7.43 39.79 12.67
N ARG A 75 -7.09 39.77 13.97
CA ARG A 75 -6.22 38.75 14.56
C ARG A 75 -6.88 37.37 14.47
N GLN A 76 -8.15 37.26 14.84
CA GLN A 76 -8.90 36.00 14.77
C GLN A 76 -9.01 35.47 13.33
N LEU A 77 -9.20 36.35 12.35
CA LEU A 77 -9.19 35.98 10.94
C LEU A 77 -7.82 35.44 10.51
N LYS A 78 -6.74 36.12 10.89
CA LYS A 78 -5.36 35.74 10.54
C LYS A 78 -4.94 34.43 11.18
N GLU A 79 -5.41 34.15 12.38
CA GLU A 79 -5.06 32.96 13.17
C GLU A 79 -6.09 31.82 13.02
N MET A 80 -7.09 31.97 12.14
CA MET A 80 -8.12 30.95 11.94
C MET A 80 -7.48 29.64 11.46
N PRO A 81 -7.52 28.55 12.25
CA PRO A 81 -6.93 27.30 11.83
C PRO A 81 -7.85 26.60 10.83
N MET A 82 -7.26 25.84 9.90
CA MET A 82 -8.01 24.81 9.18
C MET A 82 -8.47 23.74 10.17
N SER A 83 -9.53 22.98 9.86
CA SER A 83 -9.97 21.94 10.79
C SER A 83 -8.86 20.89 10.99
N PRO A 84 -8.68 20.34 12.21
CA PRO A 84 -7.72 19.25 12.44
C PRO A 84 -7.95 18.04 11.53
N GLU A 85 -9.22 17.82 11.14
CA GLU A 85 -9.61 16.80 10.16
C GLU A 85 -8.97 17.05 8.78
N ALA A 86 -8.91 18.30 8.31
CA ALA A 86 -8.28 18.64 7.05
C ALA A 86 -6.76 18.38 7.10
N ASP A 87 -6.10 18.73 8.19
CA ASP A 87 -4.67 18.47 8.39
C ASP A 87 -4.35 16.96 8.37
N GLN A 88 -5.21 16.16 9.00
CA GLN A 88 -5.10 14.70 8.96
C GLN A 88 -5.28 14.17 7.54
N LEU A 89 -6.33 14.62 6.83
CA LEU A 89 -6.60 14.20 5.46
C LEU A 89 -5.47 14.59 4.51
N ILE A 90 -4.84 15.76 4.67
CA ILE A 90 -3.67 16.17 3.88
C ILE A 90 -2.51 15.18 4.08
N ARG A 91 -2.27 14.72 5.31
CA ARG A 91 -1.22 13.72 5.60
C ARG A 91 -1.55 12.35 5.04
N GLU A 92 -2.80 11.91 5.14
CA GLU A 92 -3.24 10.60 4.62
C GLU A 92 -3.29 10.55 3.10
N LEU A 93 -3.62 11.68 2.45
CA LEU A 93 -3.66 11.82 0.99
C LEU A 93 -2.32 12.24 0.40
N ALA A 94 -1.31 12.48 1.24
CA ALA A 94 0.03 12.79 0.76
C ALA A 94 0.49 11.67 -0.18
N PRO A 95 1.09 12.01 -1.34
CA PRO A 95 1.66 10.99 -2.19
C PRO A 95 2.68 10.19 -1.38
N PRO A 96 2.77 8.86 -1.59
CA PRO A 96 3.80 8.06 -0.93
C PRO A 96 5.16 8.69 -1.18
N SER A 97 6.03 8.67 -0.16
CA SER A 97 7.36 9.25 -0.29
C SER A 97 8.09 8.64 -1.48
N SER A 98 9.02 9.38 -2.09
CA SER A 98 9.85 8.86 -3.18
C SER A 98 10.63 7.60 -2.80
N GLU A 99 10.82 7.33 -1.51
CA GLU A 99 11.50 6.15 -0.98
C GLU A 99 10.55 4.97 -0.70
N GLN A 100 9.24 5.21 -0.59
CA GLN A 100 8.26 4.18 -0.25
C GLN A 100 8.31 2.96 -1.20
N PRO A 101 8.42 3.12 -2.54
CA PRO A 101 8.52 1.98 -3.44
C PRO A 101 9.75 1.08 -3.17
N LYS A 102 10.85 1.69 -2.72
CA LYS A 102 12.06 0.97 -2.33
C LYS A 102 11.87 0.22 -1.01
N ILE A 103 11.28 0.87 -0.01
CA ILE A 103 10.97 0.26 1.30
C ILE A 103 10.02 -0.93 1.13
N ASP A 104 9.00 -0.80 0.28
CA ASP A 104 8.05 -1.87 -0.01
C ASP A 104 8.74 -3.07 -0.66
N LEU A 105 9.65 -2.83 -1.62
CA LEU A 105 10.41 -3.89 -2.28
C LEU A 105 11.35 -4.61 -1.30
N GLU A 106 12.10 -3.86 -0.47
CA GLU A 106 12.97 -4.44 0.57
C GLU A 106 12.17 -5.31 1.54
N THR A 107 10.98 -4.85 1.93
CA THR A 107 10.05 -5.59 2.79
C THR A 107 9.56 -6.87 2.12
N ARG A 108 9.23 -6.83 0.82
CA ARG A 108 8.85 -8.03 0.05
C ARG A 108 9.99 -9.05 -0.02
N ILE A 109 11.22 -8.60 -0.26
CA ILE A 109 12.42 -9.46 -0.28
C ILE A 109 12.60 -10.14 1.08
N PHE A 110 12.47 -9.38 2.18
CA PHE A 110 12.57 -9.91 3.54
C PHE A 110 11.55 -11.01 3.82
N TYR A 111 10.24 -10.75 3.63
CA TYR A 111 9.19 -11.75 3.89
C TYR A 111 9.30 -12.98 2.97
N ARG A 112 9.76 -12.77 1.73
CA ARG A 112 9.96 -13.87 0.80
C ARG A 112 11.10 -14.78 1.25
N ARG A 113 12.20 -14.19 1.73
CA ARG A 113 13.33 -14.94 2.29
C ARG A 113 12.88 -15.76 3.49
N ASP A 114 12.13 -15.15 4.41
CA ASP A 114 11.61 -15.81 5.60
C ASP A 114 10.72 -17.02 5.23
N THR A 115 9.82 -16.85 4.27
CA THR A 115 9.00 -17.94 3.72
C THR A 115 9.84 -19.09 3.14
N LEU A 116 10.92 -18.78 2.41
CA LEU A 116 11.77 -19.81 1.80
C LEU A 116 12.66 -20.53 2.83
N VAL A 117 13.01 -19.87 3.94
CA VAL A 117 13.77 -20.48 5.04
C VAL A 117 12.88 -21.43 5.85
N THR A 118 11.63 -21.04 6.11
CA THR A 118 10.65 -21.86 6.84
C THR A 118 10.24 -23.12 6.06
N GLN A 119 10.26 -23.09 4.73
CA GLN A 119 10.02 -24.25 3.87
C GLN A 119 11.24 -25.19 3.74
N ASN A 120 11.79 -25.64 4.88
CA ASN A 120 12.96 -26.51 4.92
C ASN A 120 12.59 -27.99 4.71
N TYR A 121 12.64 -28.46 3.46
CA TYR A 121 12.36 -29.87 3.14
C TYR A 121 13.46 -30.85 3.58
N ALA A 122 14.64 -30.37 4.00
CA ALA A 122 15.75 -31.23 4.40
C ALA A 122 15.43 -32.11 5.62
N ASP A 123 14.57 -31.64 6.51
CA ASP A 123 14.20 -32.39 7.72
C ASP A 123 13.16 -33.47 7.40
N TYR A 124 12.18 -33.18 6.53
CA TYR A 124 11.22 -34.20 6.04
C TYR A 124 11.92 -35.36 5.32
N ILE A 125 13.00 -35.11 4.57
CA ILE A 125 13.77 -36.16 3.88
C ILE A 125 14.41 -37.16 4.86
N LYS A 126 14.82 -36.70 6.07
CA LYS A 126 15.49 -37.56 7.06
C LYS A 126 14.52 -38.50 7.76
N GLU A 127 13.27 -38.07 7.92
CA GLU A 127 12.23 -38.80 8.65
C GLU A 127 11.36 -39.67 7.73
N GLU A 128 11.42 -39.44 6.41
CA GLU A 128 10.59 -40.12 5.42
C GLU A 128 11.14 -41.51 5.05
N ASN A 129 10.27 -42.52 5.19
CA ASN A 129 10.57 -43.92 4.88
C ASN A 129 9.96 -44.36 3.53
N ASP A 130 8.96 -43.65 3.02
CA ASP A 130 8.40 -43.91 1.69
C ASP A 130 9.34 -43.34 0.61
N PRO A 131 9.93 -44.19 -0.26
CA PRO A 131 10.85 -43.74 -1.30
C PRO A 131 10.21 -42.74 -2.29
N VAL A 132 8.91 -42.83 -2.55
CA VAL A 132 8.20 -41.93 -3.46
C VAL A 132 8.03 -40.53 -2.84
N LEU A 133 7.69 -40.47 -1.55
CA LEU A 133 7.59 -39.19 -0.83
C LEU A 133 8.97 -38.56 -0.62
N LYS A 134 9.98 -39.39 -0.33
CA LYS A 134 11.37 -38.95 -0.21
C LYS A 134 11.88 -38.29 -1.49
N GLU A 135 11.66 -38.91 -2.65
CA GLU A 135 12.03 -38.31 -3.95
C GLU A 135 11.30 -36.97 -4.20
N LYS A 136 10.04 -36.85 -3.79
CA LYS A 136 9.29 -35.59 -3.88
C LYS A 136 9.90 -34.50 -3.00
N TYR A 137 10.25 -34.81 -1.75
CA TYR A 137 10.88 -33.84 -0.86
C TYR A 137 12.28 -33.43 -1.34
N GLU A 138 13.05 -34.35 -1.93
CA GLU A 138 14.34 -34.03 -2.55
C GLU A 138 14.19 -33.07 -3.74
N LYS A 139 13.16 -33.25 -4.58
CA LYS A 139 12.83 -32.32 -5.67
C LYS A 139 12.40 -30.96 -5.11
N ALA A 140 11.53 -30.94 -4.10
CA ALA A 140 11.08 -29.72 -3.44
C ALA A 140 12.25 -28.94 -2.82
N ALA A 141 13.18 -29.63 -2.15
CA ALA A 141 14.38 -29.02 -1.58
C ALA A 141 15.23 -28.31 -2.65
N LYS A 142 15.45 -28.95 -3.81
CA LYS A 142 16.18 -28.34 -4.93
C LYS A 142 15.48 -27.09 -5.45
N VAL A 143 14.16 -27.12 -5.58
CA VAL A 143 13.35 -25.97 -6.04
C VAL A 143 13.44 -24.81 -5.02
N ILE A 144 13.37 -25.09 -3.72
CA ILE A 144 13.54 -24.06 -2.69
C ILE A 144 14.93 -23.43 -2.75
N GLU A 145 16.00 -24.23 -2.89
CA GLU A 145 17.35 -23.71 -3.01
C GLU A 145 17.54 -22.85 -4.27
N GLN A 146 16.96 -23.26 -5.40
CA GLN A 146 16.94 -22.44 -6.62
C GLN A 146 16.21 -21.10 -6.38
N LYS A 147 15.06 -21.12 -5.70
CA LYS A 147 14.32 -19.89 -5.37
C LYS A 147 15.10 -18.97 -4.43
N LYS A 148 15.82 -19.51 -3.44
CA LYS A 148 16.71 -18.72 -2.56
C LYS A 148 17.80 -18.04 -3.38
N HIS A 149 18.43 -18.77 -4.29
CA HIS A 149 19.45 -18.21 -5.18
C HIS A 149 18.89 -17.08 -6.07
N LEU A 150 17.74 -17.31 -6.70
CA LEU A 150 17.07 -16.30 -7.53
C LEU A 150 16.67 -15.06 -6.71
N LEU A 151 16.17 -15.24 -5.48
CA LEU A 151 15.85 -14.12 -4.60
C LEU A 151 17.09 -13.28 -4.24
N ASN A 152 18.22 -13.94 -3.97
CA ASN A 152 19.48 -13.24 -3.71
C ASN A 152 19.95 -12.45 -4.94
N GLN A 153 19.79 -13.00 -6.14
CA GLN A 153 20.07 -12.27 -7.39
C GLN A 153 19.16 -11.05 -7.56
N ILE A 154 17.86 -11.17 -7.26
CA ILE A 154 16.92 -10.04 -7.32
C ILE A 154 17.36 -8.92 -6.36
N GLU A 155 17.74 -9.27 -5.13
CA GLU A 155 18.21 -8.29 -4.15
C GLU A 155 19.52 -7.62 -4.60
N GLN A 156 20.45 -8.39 -5.15
CA GLN A 156 21.71 -7.86 -5.65
C GLN A 156 21.49 -6.93 -6.85
N ASP A 157 20.69 -7.34 -7.83
CA ASP A 157 20.36 -6.52 -9.00
C ASP A 157 19.67 -5.22 -8.59
N PHE A 158 18.82 -5.26 -7.57
CA PHE A 158 18.19 -4.06 -7.00
C PHE A 158 19.23 -3.13 -6.35
N LYS A 159 20.09 -3.66 -5.47
CA LYS A 159 21.12 -2.88 -4.77
C LYS A 159 22.15 -2.25 -5.71
N GLU A 160 22.46 -2.93 -6.81
CA GLU A 160 23.41 -2.48 -7.82
C GLU A 160 22.76 -1.58 -8.89
N GLY A 161 21.45 -1.33 -8.80
CA GLY A 161 20.71 -0.49 -9.77
C GLY A 161 20.59 -1.12 -11.16
N LYS A 162 20.70 -2.45 -11.26
CA LYS A 162 20.64 -3.23 -12.51
C LYS A 162 19.22 -3.60 -12.93
N ALA A 163 18.24 -3.49 -12.03
CA ALA A 163 16.83 -3.81 -12.29
C ALA A 163 15.92 -2.74 -11.69
N THR A 164 14.77 -2.49 -12.35
CA THR A 164 13.77 -1.55 -11.84
C THR A 164 12.94 -2.18 -10.71
N ILE A 165 12.22 -1.33 -9.96
CA ILE A 165 11.31 -1.81 -8.90
C ILE A 165 10.21 -2.70 -9.48
N GLU A 166 9.63 -2.37 -10.64
CA GLU A 166 8.64 -3.25 -11.30
C GLU A 166 9.24 -4.59 -11.71
N GLU A 167 10.45 -4.61 -12.27
CA GLU A 167 11.14 -5.84 -12.68
C GLU A 167 11.43 -6.75 -11.48
N CYS A 168 11.95 -6.19 -10.39
CA CYS A 168 12.20 -6.94 -9.15
C CYS A 168 10.90 -7.51 -8.57
N ASN A 169 9.83 -6.71 -8.51
CA ASN A 169 8.52 -7.16 -8.04
C ASN A 169 7.97 -8.33 -8.87
N LYS A 170 8.04 -8.23 -10.21
CA LYS A 170 7.62 -9.29 -11.12
C LYS A 170 8.42 -10.58 -10.89
N ARG A 171 9.75 -10.49 -10.79
CA ARG A 171 10.62 -11.64 -10.52
C ARG A 171 10.30 -12.29 -9.17
N ILE A 172 9.97 -11.50 -8.14
CA ILE A 172 9.54 -12.03 -6.84
C ILE A 172 8.22 -12.80 -6.98
N ASP A 173 7.26 -12.29 -7.75
CA ASP A 173 5.97 -12.96 -7.98
C ASP A 173 6.13 -14.28 -8.73
N GLU A 174 7.04 -14.34 -9.72
CA GLU A 174 7.38 -15.56 -10.43
C GLU A 174 7.91 -16.67 -9.49
N LEU A 175 8.61 -16.31 -8.40
CA LEU A 175 9.03 -17.28 -7.38
C LEU A 175 7.85 -17.95 -6.64
N SER A 176 6.63 -17.38 -6.70
CA SER A 176 5.43 -17.94 -6.01
C SER A 176 4.74 -18.99 -6.86
N VAL A 177 4.95 -18.97 -8.17
CA VAL A 177 4.13 -19.73 -9.13
C VAL A 177 4.46 -21.22 -9.12
N VAL A 178 5.71 -21.57 -8.85
CA VAL A 178 6.16 -22.97 -8.82
C VAL A 178 5.84 -23.57 -7.44
N ASP A 179 4.92 -24.53 -7.36
CA ASP A 179 4.69 -25.30 -6.12
C ASP A 179 5.89 -26.23 -5.88
N PRO A 180 6.64 -26.11 -4.78
CA PRO A 180 7.79 -26.99 -4.52
C PRO A 180 7.43 -28.49 -4.49
N LEU A 181 6.18 -28.84 -4.12
CA LEU A 181 5.73 -30.23 -4.05
C LEU A 181 5.13 -30.73 -5.37
N ASN A 182 4.80 -29.82 -6.30
CA ASN A 182 4.38 -30.11 -7.67
C ASN A 182 5.11 -29.18 -8.66
N PRO A 183 6.45 -29.31 -8.75
CA PRO A 183 7.28 -28.39 -9.53
C PRO A 183 7.18 -28.60 -11.05
#